data_AF-A0A1F8QGP7-F1
#
_entry.id   AF-A0A1F8QGP7-F1
#
_cell.length_a   1.000
_cell.length_b   1.000
_cell.length_c   1.000
_cell.angle_alpha   90.00
_cell.angle_beta   90.00
_cell.angle_gamma   90.00
#
_symmetry.space_group_name_H-M   'P 1'
#
loop_
_entity.id
_entity.type
_entity.pdbx_description
1 polymer ?
#
loop_
_entity_poly.entity_id
_entity_poly.type
_entity_poly.pdbx_seq_one_letter_code
_entity_poly.pdbx_strand_id
1 'polypeptide(L)' 'MSRIKVSKRSPANQGARRKEWPAVVYFWIIGLTLVSYVVTRIVLDGYPHPYHWLSGLVGGLAGIPIGWLWYRWRGDVF' A
#
# COMPACT_ATOMS: atom_id res chain seq x y z
N MET A 1 -35.56 14.83 -28.12
CA MET A 1 -34.71 13.76 -27.55
C MET A 1 -33.73 14.37 -26.55
N SER A 2 -34.01 14.25 -25.25
CA SER A 2 -33.18 14.86 -24.20
C SER A 2 -32.06 13.90 -23.79
N ARG A 3 -30.79 14.30 -24.01
CA ARG A 3 -29.61 13.55 -23.56
C ARG A 3 -29.48 13.71 -22.05
N ILE A 4 -29.93 12.73 -21.30
CA ILE A 4 -29.69 12.64 -19.86
C ILE A 4 -28.20 12.39 -19.67
N LYS A 5 -27.47 13.43 -19.26
CA LYS A 5 -26.07 13.36 -18.87
C LYS A 5 -26.03 12.64 -17.51
N VAL A 6 -25.86 11.33 -17.52
CA VAL A 6 -25.66 10.54 -16.30
C VAL A 6 -24.31 10.95 -15.73
N SER A 7 -24.30 11.87 -14.77
CA SER A 7 -23.12 12.13 -13.96
C SER A 7 -22.85 10.87 -13.16
N LYS A 8 -21.76 10.16 -13.47
CA LYS A 8 -21.17 9.20 -12.54
C LYS A 8 -20.78 9.97 -11.28
N ARG A 9 -21.64 9.95 -10.26
CA ARG A 9 -21.19 10.22 -8.89
C ARG A 9 -20.34 9.01 -8.52
N SER A 10 -19.02 9.19 -8.54
CA SER A 10 -18.14 8.33 -7.75
C SER A 10 -18.62 8.49 -6.31
N PRO A 11 -18.97 7.42 -5.57
CA PRO A 11 -19.24 7.54 -4.16
C PRO A 11 -17.90 7.79 -3.48
N ALA A 12 -17.48 9.06 -3.45
CA ALA A 12 -16.53 9.53 -2.47
C ALA A 12 -17.19 9.29 -1.12
N ASN A 13 -16.88 8.15 -0.52
CA ASN A 13 -17.32 7.74 0.80
C ASN A 13 -16.60 8.65 1.82
N GLN A 14 -17.10 9.89 1.92
CA GLN A 14 -16.68 10.91 2.88
C GLN A 14 -17.34 10.64 4.25
N GLY A 15 -17.28 9.40 4.70
CA GLY A 15 -17.79 8.98 5.99
C GLY A 15 -16.71 9.02 7.06
N ALA A 16 -16.78 10.00 7.96
CA ALA A 16 -16.10 10.06 9.25
C ALA A 16 -14.56 10.19 9.22
N ARG A 17 -14.12 11.44 9.05
CA ARG A 17 -12.75 11.97 9.11
C ARG A 17 -12.03 11.64 10.43
N ARG A 18 -11.57 10.41 10.62
CA ARG A 18 -10.36 10.13 11.41
C ARG A 18 -9.15 10.49 10.55
N LYS A 19 -8.09 10.99 11.18
CA LYS A 19 -6.82 11.30 10.52
C LYS A 19 -6.12 9.99 10.15
N GLU A 20 -6.69 9.27 9.21
CA GLU A 20 -6.17 8.00 8.71
C GLU A 20 -5.17 8.29 7.59
N TRP A 21 -4.15 7.44 7.48
CA TRP A 21 -3.22 7.54 6.35
C TRP A 21 -3.94 7.10 5.07
N PRO A 22 -3.50 7.58 3.90
CA PRO A 22 -4.06 7.12 2.62
C PRO A 22 -4.01 5.59 2.51
N ALA A 23 -5.05 4.98 1.96
CA ALA A 23 -5.14 3.52 1.85
C ALA A 23 -3.97 2.92 1.06
N VAL A 24 -3.52 3.63 0.03
CA VAL A 24 -2.35 3.27 -0.78
C VAL A 24 -1.09 3.08 0.06
N VAL A 25 -0.92 3.83 1.16
CA VAL A 25 0.24 3.68 2.05
C VAL A 25 0.20 2.32 2.74
N TYR A 26 -0.96 1.89 3.24
CA TYR A 26 -1.12 0.56 3.85
C TYR A 26 -0.85 -0.56 2.85
N PHE A 27 -1.34 -0.42 1.61
CA PHE A 27 -1.06 -1.39 0.55
C PHE A 27 0.44 -1.52 0.26
N TRP A 28 1.18 -0.41 0.21
CA TRP A 28 2.63 -0.44 0.01
C TRP A 28 3.37 -1.06 1.20
N ILE A 29 2.98 -0.75 2.44
CA ILE A 29 3.55 -1.37 3.64
C ILE A 29 3.36 -2.88 3.61
N ILE A 30 2.11 -3.35 3.44
CA ILE A 30 1.79 -4.79 3.44
C ILE A 30 2.47 -5.49 2.26
N GLY A 31 2.35 -4.91 1.08
CA GLY A 31 2.93 -5.45 -0.15
C GLY A 31 4.44 -5.63 -0.04
N LEU A 32 5.17 -4.60 0.37
CA LEU A 32 6.63 -4.71 0.51
C LEU A 32 7.05 -5.56 1.70
N THR A 33 6.31 -5.57 2.81
CA THR A 33 6.60 -6.49 3.92
C THR A 33 6.57 -7.95 3.44
N LEU A 34 5.51 -8.33 2.72
CA LEU A 34 5.34 -9.70 2.23
C LEU A 34 6.34 -10.03 1.12
N VAL A 35 6.52 -9.14 0.15
CA VAL A 35 7.46 -9.35 -0.96
C VAL A 35 8.88 -9.48 -0.43
N SER A 36 9.33 -8.58 0.44
CA SER A 36 10.67 -8.65 1.04
C SER A 36 10.87 -9.93 1.84
N TYR A 37 9.89 -10.33 2.66
CA TYR A 37 9.95 -11.60 3.40
C TYR A 37 10.11 -12.79 2.45
N VAL A 38 9.26 -12.90 1.41
CA VAL A 38 9.27 -14.03 0.46
C VAL A 38 10.57 -14.06 -0.34
N VAL A 39 11.02 -12.91 -0.86
CA VAL A 39 12.29 -12.82 -1.61
C VAL A 39 13.45 -13.27 -0.72
N THR A 40 13.49 -12.83 0.53
CA THR A 40 14.55 -13.24 1.45
C THR A 40 14.43 -14.69 1.87
N ARG A 41 13.23 -15.28 1.94
CA ARG A 41 13.07 -16.73 2.12
C ARG A 41 13.67 -17.52 0.95
N ILE A 42 13.49 -17.06 -0.28
CA ILE A 42 14.04 -17.73 -1.47
C ILE A 42 15.56 -17.55 -1.54
N VAL A 43 16.06 -16.34 -1.29
CA VAL A 43 17.49 -16.00 -1.47
C VAL A 43 18.35 -16.44 -0.29
N LEU A 44 17.84 -16.34 0.94
CA LEU A 44 18.58 -16.64 2.17
C LEU A 44 18.01 -17.88 2.88
N ASP A 45 17.48 -18.86 2.15
CA ASP A 45 16.78 -20.02 2.76
C ASP A 45 17.64 -20.79 3.77
N GLY A 46 18.96 -20.80 3.58
CA GLY A 46 19.93 -21.43 4.51
C GLY A 46 20.28 -20.61 5.76
N TYR A 47 19.80 -19.36 5.87
CA TYR A 47 20.02 -18.48 7.02
C TYR A 47 18.90 -18.62 8.06
N PRO A 48 19.16 -18.31 9.34
CA PRO A 48 18.16 -18.46 10.37
C PRO A 48 16.97 -17.50 10.17
N HIS A 49 15.82 -17.92 10.68
CA HIS A 49 14.54 -17.24 10.48
C HIS A 49 14.50 -15.74 10.82
N PRO A 50 15.27 -15.20 11.80
CA PRO A 50 15.25 -13.77 12.11
C PRO A 50 15.57 -12.86 10.91
N TYR A 51 16.40 -13.31 9.96
CA TYR A 51 16.75 -12.50 8.80
C TYR A 51 15.57 -12.27 7.84
N HIS A 52 14.68 -13.25 7.70
CA HIS A 52 13.49 -13.09 6.85
C HIS A 52 12.51 -12.10 7.50
N TRP A 53 12.32 -12.18 8.82
CA TRP A 53 11.50 -11.24 9.58
C TRP A 53 12.06 -9.82 9.51
N LEU A 54 13.37 -9.66 9.66
CA LEU A 54 14.04 -8.36 9.54
C LEU A 54 13.84 -7.77 8.14
N SER A 55 14.01 -8.57 7.09
CA SER A 55 13.76 -8.12 5.72
C SER A 55 12.31 -7.67 5.51
N GLY A 56 11.33 -8.42 6.03
CA GLY A 56 9.93 -8.01 6.02
C GLY A 56 9.71 -6.67 6.71
N LEU A 57 10.31 -6.46 7.89
CA LEU A 57 10.23 -5.18 8.61
C LEU A 57 10.84 -4.03 7.81
N VAL A 58 12.02 -4.24 7.21
CA VAL A 58 12.69 -3.25 6.36
C VAL A 58 11.83 -2.93 5.13
N GLY A 59 11.23 -3.94 4.50
CA GLY A 59 10.29 -3.78 3.39
C GLY A 59 9.07 -2.95 3.78
N GLY A 60 8.46 -3.25 4.93
CA GLY A 60 7.33 -2.47 5.46
C GLY A 60 7.68 -1.01 5.74
N LEU A 61 8.85 -0.76 6.35
CA LEU A 61 9.34 0.60 6.58
C LEU A 61 9.60 1.35 5.28
N ALA A 62 10.14 0.68 4.25
CA ALA A 62 10.30 1.25 2.91
C ALA A 62 8.94 1.50 2.21
N GLY A 63 7.91 0.73 2.55
CA GLY A 63 6.55 0.93 2.05
C GLY A 63 5.92 2.25 2.48
N ILE A 64 6.33 2.82 3.61
CA ILE A 64 5.83 4.12 4.08
C ILE A 64 6.21 5.26 3.11
N PRO A 65 7.50 5.57 2.85
CA PRO A 65 7.87 6.64 1.93
C PRO A 65 7.42 6.35 0.49
N ILE A 66 7.45 5.09 0.04
CA ILE A 66 6.99 4.72 -1.30
C ILE A 66 5.48 4.95 -1.44
N GLY A 67 4.70 4.56 -0.45
CA GLY A 67 3.26 4.79 -0.41
C GLY A 67 2.91 6.28 -0.43
N TRP A 68 3.62 7.10 0.34
CA TRP A 68 3.43 8.55 0.33
C TRP A 68 3.84 9.20 -0.99
N LEU A 69 4.95 8.76 -1.59
CA LEU A 69 5.39 9.23 -2.90
C LEU A 69 4.36 8.89 -3.98
N TRP A 70 3.85 7.65 -3.95
CA TRP A 70 2.78 7.24 -4.84
C TRP A 70 1.53 8.09 -4.65
N TYR A 71 1.07 8.25 -3.40
CA TYR A 71 -0.09 9.07 -3.07
C TYR A 71 0.06 10.49 -3.61
N ARG A 72 1.26 11.07 -3.51
CA ARG A 72 1.57 12.42 -3.99
C ARG A 72 1.45 12.57 -5.51
N TRP A 73 1.69 11.50 -6.28
CA TRP A 73 1.72 11.52 -7.75
C TRP A 73 0.44 10.99 -8.40
N ARG A 74 -0.21 10.00 -7.79
CA ARG A 74 -1.34 9.26 -8.37
C ARG A 74 -2.64 9.41 -7.56
N GLY A 75 -2.57 9.90 -6.33
CA GLY A 75 -3.70 9.91 -5.40
C GLY A 75 -3.86 8.58 -4.65
N ASP A 76 -4.99 8.43 -3.96
CA ASP A 76 -5.32 7.19 -3.24
C ASP A 76 -5.90 6.11 -4.18
N VAL A 77 -6.13 4.91 -3.66
CA VAL A 77 -6.71 3.78 -4.40
C VAL A 77 -8.26 3.84 -4.45
N PHE A 78 -8.90 4.76 -3.71
CA PHE A 78 -10.35 4.88 -3.58
C PHE A 78 -10.87 6.27 -3.96
#